data_AF-A0A3E5GIA6-F1
#
_entry.id   AF-A0A3E5GIA6-F1
#
_cell.length_a   1.000
_cell.length_b   1.000
_cell.length_c   1.000
_cell.angle_alpha   90.00
_cell.angle_beta   90.00
_cell.angle_gamma   90.00
#
_symmetry.space_group_name_H-M   'P 1'
#
loop_
_entity.id
_entity.type
_entity.pdbx_description
1 polymer ?
#
loop_
_entity_poly.entity_id
_entity_poly.type
_entity_poly.pdbx_seq_one_letter_code
_entity_poly.pdbx_strand_id
1 'polypeptide(L)'
;MKYSKSKKSGFTLVELIVVLTILAILAALLIPALTGYIEKAKKNKVIAETRMLHEAVQTVTSELYAGSAQWKVSKGGSTTLASSSGNPVKASSALAGVNLKDCYNEVVKLSEVPSLQDGSGHFFAIINGNGKVHSIIYTARGYLGLYSSDTKQYEAYKLGEKTDYGTVSDTFYSNGYYNSIYYIAAIDEGNSTDLIVSYAWSCAGIRATLGVGES
;
A
#
# COMPACT_ATOMS: atom_id res chain seq x y z
N MET A 1 -30.07 -70.55 20.55
CA MET A 1 -29.57 -69.19 20.25
C MET A 1 -29.19 -69.12 18.77
N LYS A 2 -29.91 -68.35 17.95
CA LYS A 2 -29.57 -68.13 16.53
C LYS A 2 -28.56 -66.99 16.43
N TYR A 3 -27.33 -67.28 15.99
CA TYR A 3 -26.34 -66.24 15.67
C TYR A 3 -26.65 -65.65 14.29
N SER A 4 -27.10 -64.40 14.27
CA SER A 4 -27.23 -63.60 13.04
C SER A 4 -25.82 -63.16 12.58
N LYS A 5 -25.35 -63.69 11.45
CA LYS A 5 -24.12 -63.24 10.79
C LYS A 5 -24.44 -61.93 10.06
N SER A 6 -24.03 -60.80 10.61
CA SER A 6 -24.06 -59.54 9.86
C SER A 6 -23.08 -59.63 8.69
N LYS A 7 -23.58 -59.47 7.45
CA LYS A 7 -22.73 -59.31 6.28
C LYS A 7 -21.97 -57.98 6.44
N LYS A 8 -20.69 -58.04 6.78
CA LYS A 8 -19.81 -56.88 6.66
C LYS A 8 -19.57 -56.64 5.18
N SER A 9 -20.14 -55.57 4.62
CA SER A 9 -19.78 -55.06 3.30
C SER A 9 -18.38 -54.44 3.40
N GLY A 10 -17.38 -55.12 2.86
CA GLY A 10 -16.02 -54.59 2.72
C GLY A 10 -15.90 -53.74 1.46
N PHE A 11 -15.22 -52.62 1.55
CA PHE A 11 -14.83 -51.80 0.40
C PHE A 11 -13.74 -52.52 -0.40
N THR A 12 -13.83 -52.54 -1.72
CA THR A 12 -12.77 -53.15 -2.55
C THR A 12 -11.60 -52.19 -2.71
N LEU A 13 -10.38 -52.73 -2.85
CA LEU A 13 -9.19 -51.92 -3.14
C LEU A 13 -9.34 -51.13 -4.45
N VAL A 14 -10.04 -51.70 -5.43
CA VAL A 14 -10.28 -51.07 -6.73
C VAL A 14 -11.16 -49.83 -6.57
N GLU A 15 -12.26 -49.92 -5.83
CA GLU A 15 -13.14 -48.76 -5.58
C GLU A 15 -12.39 -47.63 -4.86
N LEU A 16 -11.50 -47.97 -3.91
CA LEU A 16 -10.66 -46.98 -3.24
C LEU A 16 -9.72 -46.28 -4.22
N ILE A 17 -9.04 -47.02 -5.09
CA ILE A 17 -8.08 -46.46 -6.05
C ILE A 17 -8.79 -45.53 -7.04
N VAL A 18 -9.97 -45.91 -7.55
CA VAL A 18 -10.75 -45.06 -8.49
C VAL A 18 -11.18 -43.75 -7.83
N VAL A 19 -11.59 -43.78 -6.56
CA VAL A 19 -11.96 -42.56 -5.83
C VAL A 19 -10.74 -41.65 -5.62
N LEU A 20 -9.61 -42.23 -5.20
CA LEU A 20 -8.38 -41.47 -4.97
C LEU A 20 -7.84 -40.84 -6.27
N THR A 21 -7.95 -41.52 -7.41
CA THR A 21 -7.52 -40.95 -8.69
C THR A 21 -8.39 -39.78 -9.13
N ILE A 22 -9.72 -39.87 -8.97
CA ILE A 22 -10.63 -38.76 -9.28
C ILE A 22 -10.34 -37.56 -8.36
N LEU A 23 -10.16 -37.78 -7.05
CA LEU A 23 -9.82 -36.72 -6.10
C LEU A 23 -8.47 -36.07 -6.44
N ALA A 24 -7.48 -36.86 -6.87
CA ALA A 24 -6.17 -36.34 -7.28
C ALA A 24 -6.27 -35.44 -8.53
N ILE A 25 -7.05 -35.84 -9.54
CA ILE A 25 -7.26 -35.03 -10.76
C ILE A 25 -7.99 -33.72 -10.43
N LEU A 26 -9.05 -33.78 -9.61
CA LEU A 26 -9.78 -32.59 -9.19
C LEU A 26 -8.91 -31.64 -8.38
N ALA A 27 -8.11 -32.17 -7.44
CA ALA A 27 -7.18 -31.37 -6.65
C ALA A 27 -6.12 -30.70 -7.54
N ALA A 28 -5.57 -31.42 -8.52
CA ALA A 28 -4.55 -30.90 -9.43
C ALA A 28 -5.05 -29.69 -10.25
N LEU A 29 -6.32 -29.69 -10.66
CA LEU A 29 -6.92 -28.57 -11.39
C LEU A 29 -7.34 -27.41 -10.47
N LEU A 30 -7.78 -27.72 -9.24
CA LEU A 30 -8.33 -26.73 -8.32
C LEU A 30 -7.25 -25.89 -7.62
N ILE A 31 -6.10 -26.50 -7.26
CA ILE A 31 -5.04 -25.82 -6.50
C ILE A 31 -4.50 -24.58 -7.22
N PRO A 32 -4.13 -24.62 -8.53
CA PRO A 32 -3.61 -23.42 -9.23
C PRO A 32 -4.65 -22.29 -9.35
N ALA A 33 -5.92 -22.64 -9.52
CA ALA A 33 -6.99 -21.65 -9.59
C ALA A 33 -7.17 -20.96 -8.22
N LEU A 34 -7.23 -21.75 -7.14
CA LEU A 34 -7.42 -21.24 -5.79
C LEU A 34 -6.28 -20.31 -5.35
N THR A 35 -5.03 -20.64 -5.66
CA THR A 35 -3.88 -19.78 -5.33
C THR A 35 -3.95 -18.43 -6.03
N GLY A 36 -4.35 -18.41 -7.31
CA GLY A 36 -4.57 -17.17 -8.06
C GLY A 36 -5.69 -16.29 -7.47
N TYR A 37 -6.81 -16.89 -7.06
CA TYR A 37 -7.90 -16.16 -6.40
C TYR A 37 -7.48 -15.56 -5.06
N ILE A 38 -6.71 -16.31 -4.25
CA ILE A 38 -6.19 -15.83 -2.97
C ILE A 38 -5.26 -14.63 -3.20
N GLU A 39 -4.37 -14.70 -4.18
CA GLU A 39 -3.45 -13.60 -4.52
C GLU A 39 -4.22 -12.34 -4.95
N LYS A 40 -5.22 -12.50 -5.83
CA LYS A 40 -6.09 -11.40 -6.26
C LYS A 40 -6.88 -10.80 -5.10
N ALA A 41 -7.41 -11.63 -4.20
CA ALA A 41 -8.13 -11.16 -3.02
C ALA A 41 -7.21 -10.34 -2.08
N LYS A 42 -5.96 -10.75 -1.91
CA LYS A 42 -4.97 -9.98 -1.12
C LYS A 42 -4.65 -8.65 -1.77
N LYS A 43 -4.40 -8.61 -3.09
CA LYS A 43 -4.19 -7.35 -3.84
C LYS A 43 -5.41 -6.41 -3.73
N ASN A 44 -6.62 -6.94 -3.89
CA ASN A 44 -7.86 -6.16 -3.73
C ASN A 44 -8.03 -5.59 -2.31
N LYS A 45 -7.67 -6.36 -1.28
CA LYS A 45 -7.68 -5.87 0.10
C LYS A 45 -6.74 -4.68 0.29
N VAL A 46 -5.52 -4.79 -0.24
CA VAL A 46 -4.50 -3.73 -0.17
C VAL A 46 -4.96 -2.48 -0.91
N ILE A 47 -5.59 -2.64 -2.08
CA ILE A 47 -6.22 -1.53 -2.83
C ILE A 47 -7.28 -0.82 -1.97
N ALA A 48 -8.18 -1.59 -1.34
CA ALA A 48 -9.22 -1.03 -0.48
C ALA A 48 -8.63 -0.28 0.73
N GLU A 49 -7.65 -0.86 1.41
CA GLU A 49 -6.94 -0.22 2.53
C GLU A 49 -6.21 1.06 2.07
N THR A 50 -5.58 1.06 0.90
CA THR A 50 -4.93 2.24 0.31
C THR A 50 -5.94 3.36 0.02
N ARG A 51 -7.15 3.00 -0.43
CA ARG A 51 -8.23 3.97 -0.66
C ARG A 51 -8.75 4.58 0.64
N MET A 52 -9.01 3.78 1.66
CA MET A 52 -9.42 4.29 2.97
C MET A 52 -8.36 5.23 3.55
N LEU A 53 -7.08 4.86 3.40
CA LEU A 53 -5.96 5.72 3.78
C LEU A 53 -5.93 7.02 2.97
N HIS A 54 -6.19 6.97 1.66
CA HIS A 54 -6.28 8.18 0.84
C HIS A 54 -7.33 9.14 1.41
N GLU A 55 -8.55 8.68 1.63
CA GLU A 55 -9.64 9.52 2.12
C GLU A 55 -9.29 10.17 3.48
N ALA A 56 -8.67 9.41 4.39
CA ALA A 56 -8.19 9.94 5.68
C ALA A 56 -7.06 10.96 5.53
N VAL A 57 -6.03 10.67 4.72
CA VAL A 57 -4.92 11.59 4.44
C VAL A 57 -5.45 12.88 3.82
N GLN A 58 -6.34 12.79 2.84
CA GLN A 58 -6.90 13.95 2.17
C GLN A 58 -7.74 14.79 3.14
N THR A 59 -8.47 14.18 4.06
CA THR A 59 -9.25 14.89 5.09
C THR A 59 -8.33 15.74 5.97
N VAL A 60 -7.37 15.12 6.66
CA VAL A 60 -6.44 15.81 7.56
C VAL A 60 -5.62 16.86 6.80
N THR A 61 -5.15 16.52 5.60
CA THR A 61 -4.35 17.44 4.79
C THR A 61 -5.16 18.66 4.35
N SER A 62 -6.45 18.51 4.06
CA SER A 62 -7.31 19.65 3.67
C SER A 62 -7.51 20.62 4.82
N GLU A 63 -7.66 20.11 6.04
CA GLU A 63 -7.75 20.93 7.25
C GLU A 63 -6.44 21.67 7.52
N LEU A 64 -5.30 20.97 7.44
CA LEU A 64 -3.99 21.59 7.55
C LEU A 64 -3.78 22.67 6.48
N TYR A 65 -4.15 22.40 5.23
CA TYR A 65 -4.03 23.35 4.13
C TYR A 65 -4.85 24.62 4.38
N ALA A 66 -6.10 24.48 4.82
CA ALA A 66 -6.98 25.61 5.10
C ALA A 66 -6.55 26.42 6.34
N GLY A 67 -5.98 25.77 7.36
CA GLY A 67 -5.54 26.39 8.60
C GLY A 67 -4.12 26.97 8.57
N SER A 68 -3.31 26.64 7.56
CA SER A 68 -1.89 27.01 7.52
C SER A 68 -1.64 28.35 6.84
N ALA A 69 -1.13 29.32 7.59
CA ALA A 69 -0.61 30.57 7.02
C ALA A 69 0.67 30.37 6.18
N GLN A 70 1.44 29.31 6.45
CA GLN A 70 2.72 29.00 5.80
C GLN A 70 2.72 27.60 5.17
N TRP A 71 1.74 27.31 4.32
CA TRP A 71 1.66 26.03 3.63
C TRP A 71 2.80 25.80 2.64
N LYS A 72 3.12 26.81 1.82
CA LYS A 72 4.13 26.70 0.77
C LYS A 72 5.53 26.88 1.36
N VAL A 73 6.44 26.00 0.96
CA VAL A 73 7.87 26.08 1.27
C VAL A 73 8.65 26.73 0.13
N SER A 74 9.90 27.07 0.39
CA SER A 74 10.86 27.56 -0.63
C SER A 74 10.94 26.63 -1.84
N LYS A 75 11.33 27.16 -3.00
CA LYS A 75 11.54 26.35 -4.21
C LYS A 75 12.50 25.19 -3.93
N GLY A 76 12.11 23.97 -4.34
CA GLY A 76 12.84 22.74 -4.08
C GLY A 76 12.85 22.27 -2.62
N GLY A 77 12.20 22.99 -1.70
CA GLY A 77 12.07 22.61 -0.30
C GLY A 77 10.97 21.58 -0.06
N SER A 78 10.89 21.12 1.17
CA SER A 78 9.89 20.16 1.61
C SER A 78 9.50 20.36 3.08
N THR A 79 8.30 19.91 3.42
CA THR A 79 7.77 19.94 4.78
C THR A 79 7.09 18.62 5.13
N THR A 80 7.31 18.18 6.35
CA THR A 80 6.57 17.08 6.96
C THR A 80 5.28 17.63 7.55
N LEU A 81 4.16 16.98 7.20
CA LEU A 81 2.80 17.33 7.62
C LEU A 81 2.31 16.44 8.77
N ALA A 82 2.75 15.18 8.77
CA ALA A 82 2.48 14.22 9.84
C ALA A 82 3.63 13.23 9.92
N SER A 83 3.95 12.73 11.12
CA SER A 83 5.03 11.78 11.35
C SER A 83 4.78 10.98 12.62
N SER A 84 4.91 9.65 12.53
CA SER A 84 4.76 8.78 13.71
C SER A 84 5.83 9.01 14.78
N SER A 85 6.97 9.60 14.43
CA SER A 85 8.01 9.96 15.39
C SER A 85 7.78 11.32 16.05
N GLY A 86 6.83 12.12 15.54
CA GLY A 86 6.66 13.52 15.91
C GLY A 86 7.74 14.47 15.36
N ASN A 87 8.77 13.93 14.69
CA ASN A 87 9.87 14.71 14.12
C ASN A 87 9.76 14.81 12.59
N PRO A 88 10.31 15.87 11.98
CA PRO A 88 10.40 15.99 10.53
C PRO A 88 11.18 14.83 9.90
N VAL A 89 10.70 14.42 8.73
CA VAL A 89 11.28 13.37 7.92
C VAL A 89 12.37 13.94 7.01
N LYS A 90 13.35 13.10 6.63
CA LYS A 90 14.49 13.37 5.73
C LYS A 90 14.47 14.73 4.99
N ALA A 91 15.48 15.55 5.30
CA ALA A 91 15.76 16.82 4.60
C ALA A 91 14.54 17.75 4.46
N SER A 92 13.64 17.77 5.46
CA SER A 92 12.46 18.64 5.49
C SER A 92 12.28 19.34 6.83
N SER A 93 11.47 20.40 6.82
CA SER A 93 11.02 21.10 8.03
C SER A 93 9.70 20.54 8.56
N ALA A 94 9.38 20.80 9.83
CA ALA A 94 8.01 20.62 10.31
C ALA A 94 7.11 21.74 9.74
N LEU A 95 5.84 21.40 9.46
CA LEU A 95 4.85 22.44 9.20
C LEU A 95 4.64 23.29 10.47
N ALA A 96 4.74 24.61 10.32
CA ALA A 96 4.65 25.54 11.44
C ALA A 96 3.27 25.47 12.14
N GLY A 97 3.29 25.37 13.47
CA GLY A 97 2.07 25.34 14.28
C GLY A 97 1.33 24.00 14.30
N VAL A 98 1.92 22.94 13.74
CA VAL A 98 1.29 21.61 13.65
C VAL A 98 2.03 20.60 14.53
N ASN A 99 1.27 19.82 15.30
CA ASN A 99 1.81 18.65 15.98
C ASN A 99 1.81 17.44 15.04
N LEU A 100 2.98 17.10 14.51
CA LEU A 100 3.14 16.03 13.52
C LEU A 100 2.68 14.66 14.02
N LYS A 101 2.82 14.39 15.32
CA LYS A 101 2.42 13.10 15.92
C LYS A 101 0.91 13.00 16.03
N ASP A 102 0.26 14.08 16.43
CA ASP A 102 -1.21 14.12 16.56
C ASP A 102 -1.87 13.94 15.19
N CYS A 103 -1.40 14.68 14.17
CA CYS A 103 -1.89 14.51 12.80
C CYS A 103 -1.67 13.09 12.27
N TYR A 104 -0.54 12.46 12.59
CA TYR A 104 -0.30 11.06 12.20
C TYR A 104 -1.32 10.11 12.87
N ASN A 105 -1.51 10.25 14.18
CA ASN A 105 -2.44 9.40 14.94
C ASN A 105 -3.89 9.60 14.46
N GLU A 106 -4.25 10.82 14.10
CA GLU A 106 -5.55 11.15 13.52
C GLU A 106 -5.78 10.47 12.18
N VAL A 107 -4.81 10.51 11.26
CA VAL A 107 -4.91 9.78 9.99
C VAL A 107 -5.04 8.27 10.21
N VAL A 108 -4.24 7.69 11.11
CA VAL A 108 -4.34 6.26 11.43
C VAL A 108 -5.74 5.92 11.94
N LYS A 109 -6.30 6.75 12.83
CA LYS A 109 -7.64 6.57 13.39
C LYS A 109 -8.73 6.70 12.31
N LEU A 110 -8.69 7.77 11.52
CA LEU A 110 -9.69 8.05 10.46
C LEU A 110 -9.66 7.04 9.32
N SER A 111 -8.48 6.48 9.01
CA SER A 111 -8.35 5.49 7.93
C SER A 111 -9.04 4.17 8.23
N GLU A 112 -9.26 3.85 9.51
CA GLU A 112 -9.79 2.56 9.98
C GLU A 112 -9.03 1.33 9.43
N VAL A 113 -7.82 1.51 8.90
CA VAL A 113 -7.00 0.43 8.34
C VAL A 113 -6.39 -0.39 9.48
N PRO A 114 -6.74 -1.68 9.65
CA PRO A 114 -6.32 -2.45 10.82
C PRO A 114 -4.79 -2.57 10.96
N SER A 115 -4.07 -2.70 9.85
CA SER A 115 -2.61 -2.83 9.89
C SER A 115 -1.90 -1.56 10.36
N LEU A 116 -2.53 -0.39 10.20
CA LEU A 116 -1.95 0.86 10.69
C LEU A 116 -2.21 1.03 12.19
N GLN A 117 -3.32 0.47 12.70
CA GLN A 117 -3.67 0.49 14.11
C GLN A 117 -2.80 -0.46 14.94
N ASP A 118 -2.51 -1.66 14.42
CA ASP A 118 -1.65 -2.65 15.06
C ASP A 118 -0.14 -2.45 14.77
N GLY A 119 0.20 -1.48 13.91
CA GLY A 119 1.58 -1.14 13.54
C GLY A 119 2.26 -2.13 12.58
N SER A 120 1.54 -3.13 12.07
CA SER A 120 2.08 -4.12 11.11
C SER A 120 2.16 -3.60 9.67
N GLY A 121 1.50 -2.48 9.38
CA GLY A 121 1.54 -1.79 8.10
C GLY A 121 2.16 -0.41 8.21
N HIS A 122 2.66 0.08 7.08
CA HIS A 122 3.31 1.37 6.97
C HIS A 122 2.76 2.13 5.78
N PHE A 123 2.85 3.45 5.82
CA PHE A 123 2.50 4.25 4.67
C PHE A 123 3.36 5.49 4.53
N PHE A 124 3.42 6.02 3.32
CA PHE A 124 3.97 7.31 3.01
C PHE A 124 3.05 8.02 2.03
N ALA A 125 2.63 9.22 2.38
CA ALA A 125 1.77 10.03 1.53
C ALA A 125 2.48 11.31 1.11
N ILE A 126 2.40 11.60 -0.19
CA ILE A 126 2.94 12.82 -0.79
C ILE A 126 1.78 13.72 -1.16
N ILE A 127 1.85 14.97 -0.73
CA ILE A 127 0.86 16.02 -0.95
C ILE A 127 1.46 17.09 -1.86
N ASN A 128 0.65 17.75 -2.69
CA ASN A 128 1.06 18.89 -3.52
C ASN A 128 0.83 20.26 -2.87
N GLY A 129 1.28 21.34 -3.51
CA GLY A 129 1.15 22.71 -3.00
C GLY A 129 -0.28 23.23 -2.87
N ASN A 130 -1.27 22.45 -3.29
CA ASN A 130 -2.69 22.75 -3.19
C ASN A 130 -3.41 21.87 -2.14
N GLY A 131 -2.67 21.16 -1.28
CA GLY A 131 -3.25 20.33 -0.23
C GLY A 131 -3.92 19.05 -0.74
N LYS A 132 -3.63 18.63 -1.98
CA LYS A 132 -4.18 17.40 -2.57
C LYS A 132 -3.16 16.27 -2.53
N VAL A 133 -3.66 15.05 -2.32
CA VAL A 133 -2.85 13.83 -2.42
C VAL A 133 -2.27 13.69 -3.83
N HIS A 134 -0.94 13.63 -3.91
CA HIS A 134 -0.20 13.37 -5.14
C HIS A 134 0.08 11.88 -5.34
N SER A 135 0.52 11.20 -4.28
CA SER A 135 0.80 9.76 -4.31
C SER A 135 0.70 9.18 -2.91
N ILE A 136 0.29 7.92 -2.78
CA ILE A 136 0.32 7.17 -1.52
C ILE A 136 0.98 5.83 -1.77
N ILE A 137 1.94 5.49 -0.92
CA ILE A 137 2.60 4.20 -0.86
C ILE A 137 2.18 3.56 0.45
N TYR A 138 1.52 2.43 0.41
CA TYR A 138 1.07 1.68 1.58
C TYR A 138 1.67 0.28 1.52
N THR A 139 2.17 -0.24 2.64
CA THR A 139 2.68 -1.60 2.71
C THR A 139 2.12 -2.33 3.91
N ALA A 140 1.66 -3.56 3.67
CA ALA A 140 1.24 -4.47 4.72
C ALA A 140 1.26 -5.90 4.20
N ARG A 141 1.62 -6.85 5.09
CA ARG A 141 1.45 -8.30 4.85
C ARG A 141 2.19 -8.80 3.58
N GLY A 142 3.32 -8.17 3.23
CA GLY A 142 4.12 -8.50 2.04
C GLY A 142 3.60 -7.91 0.73
N TYR A 143 2.66 -6.98 0.79
CA TYR A 143 2.09 -6.29 -0.36
C TYR A 143 2.35 -4.79 -0.29
N LEU A 144 2.45 -4.20 -1.47
CA LEU A 144 2.51 -2.77 -1.70
C LEU A 144 1.21 -2.32 -2.38
N GLY A 145 0.57 -1.30 -1.82
CA GLY A 145 -0.48 -0.53 -2.45
C GLY A 145 0.05 0.82 -2.90
N LEU A 146 -0.33 1.24 -4.09
CA LEU A 146 0.06 2.51 -4.68
C LEU A 146 -1.18 3.26 -5.15
N TYR A 147 -1.27 4.54 -4.81
CA TYR A 147 -2.15 5.49 -5.47
C TYR A 147 -1.30 6.51 -6.21
N SER A 148 -1.61 6.77 -7.48
CA SER A 148 -0.94 7.81 -8.28
C SER A 148 -1.96 8.84 -8.78
N SER A 149 -1.70 10.13 -8.57
CA SER A 149 -2.64 11.20 -8.95
C SER A 149 -2.77 11.42 -10.46
N ASP A 150 -1.77 11.01 -11.26
CA ASP A 150 -1.77 11.11 -12.71
C ASP A 150 -2.73 10.10 -13.37
N THR A 151 -2.69 8.83 -12.93
CA THR A 151 -3.60 7.77 -13.41
C THR A 151 -4.93 7.77 -12.65
N LYS A 152 -4.95 8.33 -11.43
CA LYS A 152 -6.06 8.26 -10.46
C LYS A 152 -6.47 6.82 -10.13
N GLN A 153 -5.54 5.88 -10.28
CA GLN A 153 -5.77 4.46 -10.00
C GLN A 153 -5.17 4.06 -8.66
N TYR A 154 -5.71 2.96 -8.12
CA TYR A 154 -5.15 2.24 -6.99
C TYR A 154 -4.64 0.89 -7.48
N GLU A 155 -3.37 0.64 -7.25
CA GLU A 155 -2.66 -0.53 -7.73
C GLU A 155 -2.11 -1.31 -6.54
N ALA A 156 -1.98 -2.63 -6.68
CA ALA A 156 -1.37 -3.46 -5.66
C ALA A 156 -0.42 -4.49 -6.25
N TYR A 157 0.72 -4.63 -5.58
CA TYR A 157 1.82 -5.47 -5.99
C TYR A 157 2.30 -6.30 -4.81
N LYS A 158 2.83 -7.48 -5.10
CA LYS A 158 3.50 -8.31 -4.11
C LYS A 158 4.97 -7.88 -4.02
N LEU A 159 5.46 -7.59 -2.82
CA LEU A 159 6.87 -7.24 -2.63
C LEU A 159 7.76 -8.40 -3.10
N GLY A 160 8.78 -8.07 -3.90
CA GLY A 160 9.69 -9.04 -4.51
C GLY A 160 9.19 -9.68 -5.80
N GLU A 161 7.98 -9.38 -6.29
CA GLU A 161 7.56 -9.83 -7.63
C GLU A 161 8.33 -9.10 -8.73
N LYS A 162 8.55 -9.75 -9.87
CA LYS A 162 9.20 -9.15 -11.03
C LYS A 162 8.15 -8.54 -11.96
N THR A 163 8.37 -7.30 -12.36
CA THR A 163 7.63 -6.59 -13.40
C THR A 163 8.58 -6.26 -14.56
N ASP A 164 8.04 -5.72 -15.65
CA ASP A 164 8.86 -5.21 -16.77
C ASP A 164 9.76 -4.02 -16.37
N TYR A 165 9.48 -3.41 -15.21
CA TYR A 165 10.14 -2.22 -14.69
C TYR A 165 11.15 -2.54 -13.57
N GLY A 166 11.23 -3.80 -13.15
CA GLY A 166 12.17 -4.25 -12.12
C GLY A 166 11.55 -5.18 -11.09
N THR A 167 12.21 -5.32 -9.95
CA THR A 167 11.68 -6.06 -8.81
C THR A 167 10.92 -5.10 -7.91
N VAL A 168 9.67 -5.42 -7.57
CA VAL A 168 8.86 -4.56 -6.70
C VAL A 168 9.53 -4.45 -5.33
N SER A 169 9.90 -3.24 -4.95
CA SER A 169 10.63 -2.97 -3.72
C SER A 169 10.27 -1.60 -3.18
N ASP A 170 10.10 -1.51 -1.87
CA ASP A 170 9.81 -0.28 -1.17
C ASP A 170 11.00 0.23 -0.35
N THR A 171 12.18 -0.37 -0.54
CA THR A 171 13.39 -0.13 0.28
C THR A 171 13.77 1.35 0.36
N PHE A 172 13.57 2.11 -0.72
CA PHE A 172 13.86 3.54 -0.74
C PHE A 172 12.99 4.32 0.27
N TYR A 173 11.69 4.01 0.33
CA TYR A 173 10.72 4.71 1.17
C TYR A 173 10.70 4.18 2.60
N SER A 174 10.88 2.87 2.78
CA SER A 174 11.01 2.26 4.11
C SER A 174 12.25 2.76 4.85
N ASN A 175 13.29 3.19 4.12
CA ASN A 175 14.41 3.94 4.67
C ASN A 175 13.99 5.38 5.00
N GLY A 176 13.20 5.56 6.05
CA GLY A 176 13.00 6.85 6.71
C GLY A 176 11.86 7.74 6.20
N TYR A 177 11.11 7.37 5.17
CA TYR A 177 9.89 8.09 4.76
C TYR A 177 8.61 7.50 5.33
N TYR A 178 8.61 6.22 5.68
CA TYR A 178 7.43 5.55 6.20
C TYR A 178 6.90 6.15 7.50
N ASN A 179 5.59 5.98 7.64
CA ASN A 179 4.74 6.51 8.69
C ASN A 179 4.73 8.04 8.72
N SER A 180 4.63 8.65 7.54
CA SER A 180 4.61 10.10 7.40
C SER A 180 3.78 10.61 6.22
N ILE A 181 3.41 11.89 6.31
CA ILE A 181 2.79 12.67 5.24
C ILE A 181 3.72 13.85 4.94
N TYR A 182 3.97 14.09 3.66
CA TYR A 182 5.04 14.95 3.21
C TYR A 182 4.59 15.81 2.03
N TYR A 183 4.88 17.10 2.07
CA TYR A 183 4.76 17.98 0.90
C TYR A 183 6.15 18.33 0.41
N ILE A 184 6.36 18.21 -0.90
CA ILE A 184 7.59 18.62 -1.59
C ILE A 184 7.25 19.60 -2.69
N ALA A 185 7.88 20.77 -2.68
CA ALA A 185 7.59 21.81 -3.66
C ALA A 185 7.99 21.40 -5.09
N ALA A 186 8.96 20.49 -5.25
CA ALA A 186 9.47 20.08 -6.55
C ALA A 186 8.45 19.34 -7.45
N ILE A 187 7.35 18.83 -6.89
CA ILE A 187 6.29 18.20 -7.70
C ILE A 187 5.32 19.23 -8.29
N ASP A 188 5.32 20.45 -7.76
CA ASP A 188 4.51 21.53 -8.30
C ASP A 188 5.25 22.19 -9.48
N GLU A 189 4.50 22.47 -10.54
CA GLU A 189 5.05 23.09 -11.74
C GLU A 189 5.73 24.44 -11.43
N GLY A 190 6.97 24.61 -11.91
CA GLY A 190 7.76 25.84 -11.74
C GLY A 190 8.40 26.04 -10.35
N ASN A 191 8.20 25.09 -9.42
CA ASN A 191 8.70 25.15 -8.05
C ASN A 191 10.02 24.38 -7.83
N SER A 192 10.64 23.87 -8.89
CA SER A 192 12.03 23.38 -8.90
C SER A 192 12.70 23.68 -10.23
N THR A 193 14.00 23.99 -10.20
CA THR A 193 14.86 24.04 -11.39
C THR A 193 15.63 22.75 -11.60
N ASP A 194 15.61 21.84 -10.62
CA ASP A 194 16.22 20.52 -10.69
C ASP A 194 15.21 19.52 -11.27
N LEU A 195 15.45 19.16 -12.54
CA LEU A 195 14.62 18.20 -13.27
C LEU A 195 14.72 16.78 -12.72
N ILE A 196 15.85 16.41 -12.10
CA ILE A 196 16.05 15.09 -11.51
C ILE A 196 15.17 14.95 -10.27
N VAL A 197 15.17 15.95 -9.39
CA VAL A 197 14.32 15.96 -8.20
C VAL A 197 12.84 16.00 -8.60
N SER A 198 12.48 16.85 -9.57
CA SER A 198 11.09 16.94 -10.04
C SER A 198 10.60 15.61 -10.60
N TYR A 199 11.44 14.90 -11.37
CA TYR A 199 11.14 13.57 -11.87
C TYR A 199 11.07 12.54 -10.75
N ALA A 200 12.06 12.49 -9.85
CA ALA A 200 12.14 11.48 -8.78
C ALA A 200 10.90 11.46 -7.88
N TRP A 201 10.28 12.62 -7.67
CA TRP A 201 9.09 12.79 -6.85
C TRP A 201 7.78 12.85 -7.64
N SER A 202 7.85 12.83 -8.97
CA SER A 202 6.67 12.64 -9.81
C SER A 202 6.09 11.24 -9.64
N CYS A 203 4.82 11.05 -9.98
CA CYS A 203 4.16 9.74 -9.97
C CYS A 203 4.94 8.70 -10.81
N ALA A 204 5.48 9.08 -11.98
CA ALA A 204 6.30 8.21 -12.81
C ALA A 204 7.64 7.84 -12.13
N GLY A 205 8.32 8.80 -11.50
CA GLY A 205 9.56 8.53 -10.75
C GLY A 205 9.33 7.66 -9.53
N ILE A 206 8.21 7.83 -8.84
CA ILE A 206 7.79 6.97 -7.71
C ILE A 206 7.58 5.54 -8.20
N ARG A 207 6.82 5.34 -9.28
CA ARG A 207 6.62 4.01 -9.89
C ARG A 207 7.95 3.36 -10.26
N ALA A 208 8.81 4.09 -10.96
CA ALA A 208 10.15 3.63 -11.33
C ALA A 208 11.00 3.22 -10.11
N THR A 209 10.95 4.03 -9.03
CA THR A 209 11.67 3.74 -7.77
C THR A 209 11.15 2.47 -7.09
N LEU A 210 9.85 2.22 -7.20
CA LEU A 210 9.20 1.03 -6.66
C LEU A 210 9.38 -0.22 -7.53
N GLY A 211 9.96 -0.10 -8.73
CA GLY A 211 10.07 -1.21 -9.69
C GLY A 211 8.72 -1.60 -10.29
N VAL A 212 7.79 -0.65 -10.43
CA VAL A 212 6.48 -0.81 -11.06
C VAL A 212 6.33 0.19 -12.21
N GLY A 213 5.35 -0.02 -13.09
CA GLY A 213 5.06 0.89 -14.20
C GLY A 213 3.62 1.35 -14.22
N GLU A 214 3.27 2.13 -15.24
CA GLU A 214 1.88 2.53 -15.48
C GLU A 214 1.05 1.31 -15.89
N SER A 215 -0.07 1.09 -15.19
CA SER A 215 -1.11 0.15 -15.61
C SER A 215 -2.05 0.73 -16.66
#